data_AF-A0A7V9U2U7-F1
#
_entry.id   AF-A0A7V9U2U7-F1
#
_cell.length_a   1.000
_cell.length_b   1.000
_cell.length_c   1.000
_cell.angle_alpha   90.00
_cell.angle_beta   90.00
_cell.angle_gamma   90.00
#
_symmetry.space_group_name_H-M   'P 1'
#
loop_
_entity.id
_entity.type
_entity.pdbx_description
1 polymer ?
#
loop_
_entity_poly.entity_id
_entity_poly.type
_entity_poly.pdbx_seq_one_letter_code
_entity_poly.pdbx_strand_id
1 'polypeptide(L)'
;MKLKRSLYRKSHPAGPTKGQDVIVVAHGLSKHPNTQFSKPPEGFDDVWNELKAEATERVQRAAGISATGNVGQATFDKIWPYVDDYRRLQYKRFEIPSPPEPPLVEPHQGFASLDESLWKAYSLGRRMGLSDLGTYNPASTLPSGAPSDHSVGPPAFAFDLGIEPDTGFQNPVGRAFFEAMVGSCGYVILGDRIWSQARASEGVRTYTGGGHLNHVHCSGNR
;
A
#
# COMPACT_ATOMS: atom_id res chain seq x y z
N MET A 1 0.13 0.17 -12.98
CA MET A 1 -0.57 -0.94 -12.31
C MET A 1 -1.67 -1.46 -13.24
N LYS A 2 -1.45 -2.59 -13.93
CA LYS A 2 -2.42 -3.18 -14.88
C LYS A 2 -3.39 -4.07 -14.10
N LEU A 3 -4.64 -3.63 -13.91
CA LEU A 3 -5.71 -4.46 -13.37
C LEU A 3 -5.91 -5.68 -14.29
N LYS A 4 -5.56 -6.87 -13.79
CA LYS A 4 -5.72 -8.14 -14.50
C LYS A 4 -7.20 -8.36 -14.82
N ARG A 5 -7.55 -8.39 -16.11
CA ARG A 5 -8.88 -8.71 -16.70
C ARG A 5 -9.38 -10.16 -16.39
N SER A 6 -8.85 -10.83 -15.38
CA SER A 6 -8.91 -12.29 -15.23
C SER A 6 -10.05 -12.82 -14.35
N LEU A 7 -10.88 -11.98 -13.74
CA LEU A 7 -11.87 -12.45 -12.75
C LEU A 7 -13.23 -12.88 -13.34
N TYR A 8 -13.48 -12.70 -14.64
CA TYR A 8 -14.77 -13.03 -15.28
C TYR A 8 -14.67 -14.20 -16.27
N ARG A 9 -13.84 -15.21 -15.99
CA ARG A 9 -13.64 -16.40 -16.85
C ARG A 9 -14.29 -17.67 -16.31
N LYS A 10 -15.37 -17.55 -15.53
CA LYS A 10 -16.28 -18.67 -15.25
C LYS A 10 -17.53 -18.49 -16.09
N SER A 11 -17.66 -19.36 -17.09
CA SER A 11 -18.85 -19.58 -17.90
C SER A 11 -20.10 -19.57 -17.03
N HIS A 12 -20.89 -18.50 -17.12
CA HIS A 12 -22.22 -18.50 -16.54
C HIS A 12 -23.12 -19.31 -17.48
N PRO A 13 -23.84 -20.32 -16.98
CA PRO A 13 -24.85 -21.03 -17.77
C PRO A 13 -25.94 -20.05 -18.21
N ALA A 14 -26.57 -20.33 -19.35
CA ALA A 14 -27.63 -19.54 -19.99
C ALA A 14 -28.96 -19.53 -19.19
N GLY A 15 -28.90 -19.19 -17.91
CA GLY A 15 -30.06 -18.91 -17.06
C GLY A 15 -30.27 -17.39 -16.92
N PRO A 16 -31.48 -16.95 -16.54
CA PRO A 16 -31.75 -15.54 -16.30
C PRO A 16 -30.86 -15.02 -15.17
N THR A 17 -30.11 -13.95 -15.44
CA THR A 17 -29.33 -13.20 -14.45
C THR A 17 -30.25 -12.74 -13.30
N LYS A 18 -29.88 -13.00 -12.04
CA LYS A 18 -30.64 -12.57 -10.84
C LYS A 18 -29.72 -11.83 -9.87
N GLY A 19 -30.25 -10.90 -9.08
CA GLY A 19 -29.51 -10.26 -7.99
C GLY A 19 -28.71 -9.02 -8.40
N GLN A 20 -27.59 -8.75 -7.71
CA GLN A 20 -26.74 -7.57 -7.93
C GLN A 20 -26.24 -7.41 -9.38
N ASP A 21 -26.08 -8.52 -10.11
CA ASP A 21 -25.67 -8.48 -11.52
C ASP A 21 -26.73 -7.81 -12.41
N VAL A 22 -28.03 -7.92 -12.07
CA VAL A 22 -29.12 -7.23 -12.78
C VAL A 22 -29.03 -5.72 -12.60
N ILE A 23 -28.74 -5.26 -11.38
CA ILE A 23 -28.61 -3.83 -11.06
C ILE A 23 -27.45 -3.20 -11.81
N VAL A 24 -26.30 -3.88 -11.80
CA VAL A 24 -25.08 -3.42 -12.47
C VAL A 24 -25.27 -3.34 -13.99
N VAL A 25 -25.88 -4.36 -14.57
CA VAL A 25 -26.18 -4.40 -16.01
C VAL A 25 -27.23 -3.36 -16.40
N ALA A 26 -28.29 -3.20 -15.60
CA ALA A 26 -29.31 -2.19 -15.84
C ALA A 26 -28.74 -0.76 -15.74
N HIS A 27 -27.78 -0.52 -14.83
CA HIS A 27 -27.04 0.74 -14.82
C HIS A 27 -26.22 0.95 -16.10
N GLY A 28 -25.44 -0.06 -16.52
CA GLY A 28 -24.66 0.02 -17.75
C GLY A 28 -25.53 0.27 -18.99
N LEU A 29 -26.68 -0.40 -19.07
CA LEU A 29 -27.70 -0.15 -20.08
C LEU A 29 -28.23 1.27 -19.99
N SER A 30 -28.56 1.80 -18.81
CA SER A 30 -29.13 3.16 -18.65
C SER A 30 -28.20 4.29 -19.11
N LYS A 31 -26.89 4.05 -19.08
CA LYS A 31 -25.86 5.02 -19.47
C LYS A 31 -25.41 4.87 -20.92
N HIS A 32 -25.82 3.80 -21.59
CA HIS A 32 -25.47 3.61 -22.99
C HIS A 32 -26.18 4.66 -23.87
N PRO A 33 -25.51 5.30 -24.84
CA PRO A 33 -26.09 6.40 -25.62
C PRO A 33 -27.34 6.01 -26.42
N ASN A 34 -27.48 4.73 -26.75
CA ASN A 34 -28.56 4.20 -27.58
C ASN A 34 -29.78 3.67 -26.81
N THR A 35 -29.80 3.82 -25.49
CA THR A 35 -30.90 3.32 -24.63
C THR A 35 -31.67 4.43 -23.94
N GLN A 36 -31.20 5.69 -24.01
CA GLN A 36 -31.71 6.88 -23.30
C GLN A 36 -32.95 6.61 -22.43
N PHE A 37 -32.70 6.18 -21.19
CA PHE A 37 -33.74 6.14 -20.16
C PHE A 37 -33.88 7.56 -19.61
N SER A 38 -35.05 8.17 -19.73
CA SER A 38 -35.31 9.55 -19.31
C SER A 38 -35.16 9.77 -17.79
N LYS A 39 -35.24 8.69 -17.00
CA LYS A 39 -34.80 8.59 -15.61
C LYS A 39 -34.29 7.15 -15.40
N PRO A 40 -33.33 6.89 -14.49
CA PRO A 40 -33.22 5.54 -13.95
C PRO A 40 -34.62 5.17 -13.44
N PRO A 41 -35.23 4.05 -13.86
CA PRO A 41 -36.46 3.60 -13.21
C PRO A 41 -36.17 3.56 -11.70
N GLU A 42 -36.98 4.25 -10.91
CA GLU A 42 -36.78 4.32 -9.46
C GLU A 42 -36.62 2.91 -8.91
N GLY A 43 -35.46 2.62 -8.33
CA GLY A 43 -35.07 1.27 -7.94
C GLY A 43 -34.80 0.39 -9.16
N PHE A 44 -33.52 0.17 -9.48
CA PHE A 44 -33.18 -1.07 -10.19
C PHE A 44 -33.47 -2.21 -9.22
N ASP A 45 -34.64 -2.82 -9.36
CA ASP A 45 -34.92 -4.10 -8.74
C ASP A 45 -33.96 -5.17 -9.30
N ASP A 46 -33.81 -6.25 -8.55
CA ASP A 46 -32.97 -7.39 -8.92
C ASP A 46 -33.65 -8.34 -9.92
N VAL A 47 -34.74 -7.89 -10.54
CA VAL A 47 -35.60 -8.65 -11.44
C VAL A 47 -35.36 -8.24 -12.88
N TRP A 48 -35.09 -9.21 -13.75
CA TRP A 48 -35.04 -8.97 -15.20
C TRP A 48 -36.46 -8.80 -15.76
N ASN A 49 -36.82 -7.60 -16.23
CA ASN A 49 -38.15 -7.27 -16.74
C ASN A 49 -38.11 -6.84 -18.21
N GLU A 50 -39.28 -6.68 -18.83
CA GLU A 50 -39.41 -6.32 -20.26
C GLU A 50 -38.65 -5.04 -20.62
N LEU A 51 -38.66 -4.02 -19.76
CA LEU A 51 -37.92 -2.77 -19.98
C LEU A 51 -36.40 -2.98 -20.08
N LYS A 52 -35.83 -3.88 -19.26
CA LYS A 52 -34.40 -4.23 -19.31
C LYS A 52 -34.09 -5.08 -20.55
N ALA A 53 -35.00 -5.95 -20.97
CA ALA A 53 -34.86 -6.72 -22.20
C ALA A 53 -34.90 -5.81 -23.44
N GLU A 54 -35.85 -4.89 -23.55
CA GLU A 54 -35.94 -3.93 -24.65
C GLU A 54 -34.71 -3.03 -24.76
N ALA A 55 -34.18 -2.54 -23.63
CA ALA A 55 -32.96 -1.76 -23.63
C ALA A 55 -31.74 -2.59 -24.05
N THR A 56 -31.70 -3.85 -23.66
CA THR A 56 -30.68 -4.80 -24.11
C THR A 56 -30.74 -5.00 -25.62
N GLU A 57 -31.93 -5.16 -26.18
CA GLU A 57 -32.11 -5.25 -27.63
C GLU A 57 -31.65 -3.99 -28.36
N ARG A 58 -31.90 -2.80 -27.82
CA ARG A 58 -31.42 -1.53 -28.41
C ARG A 58 -29.90 -1.48 -28.49
N VAL A 59 -29.21 -1.88 -27.41
CA VAL A 59 -27.73 -1.98 -27.43
C VAL A 59 -27.28 -3.03 -28.44
N GLN A 60 -27.92 -4.20 -28.47
CA GLN A 60 -27.58 -5.28 -29.40
C GLN A 60 -27.72 -4.83 -30.86
N ARG A 61 -28.86 -4.24 -31.24
CA ARG A 61 -29.11 -3.72 -32.59
C ARG A 61 -28.05 -2.68 -32.98
N ALA A 62 -27.77 -1.72 -32.10
CA ALA A 62 -26.78 -0.69 -32.38
C ALA A 62 -25.34 -1.22 -32.48
N ALA A 63 -25.06 -2.36 -31.85
CA ALA A 63 -23.76 -3.01 -31.89
C ALA A 63 -23.62 -4.08 -32.98
N GLY A 64 -24.66 -4.31 -33.80
CA GLY A 64 -24.68 -5.38 -34.80
C GLY A 64 -24.71 -6.79 -34.20
N ILE A 65 -25.24 -6.92 -32.98
CA ILE A 65 -25.41 -8.18 -32.24
C ILE A 65 -26.87 -8.65 -32.38
N SER A 66 -27.12 -9.96 -32.35
CA SER A 66 -28.49 -10.50 -32.33
C SER A 66 -29.30 -9.92 -31.17
N ALA A 67 -30.45 -9.32 -31.50
CA ALA A 67 -31.33 -8.61 -30.58
C ALA A 67 -32.25 -9.59 -29.83
N THR A 68 -31.68 -10.31 -28.86
CA THR A 68 -32.35 -11.37 -28.11
C THR A 68 -32.97 -10.88 -26.79
N GLY A 69 -32.66 -9.66 -26.36
CA GLY A 69 -33.05 -9.14 -25.05
C GLY A 69 -32.28 -9.77 -23.87
N ASN A 70 -31.42 -10.76 -24.14
CA ASN A 70 -30.57 -11.42 -23.16
C ASN A 70 -29.15 -10.84 -23.17
N VAL A 71 -28.53 -10.72 -22.00
CA VAL A 71 -27.18 -10.17 -21.88
C VAL A 71 -26.14 -11.29 -21.93
N GLY A 72 -25.73 -11.63 -23.16
CA GLY A 72 -24.55 -12.48 -23.39
C GLY A 72 -23.24 -11.69 -23.32
N GLN A 73 -22.09 -12.38 -23.42
CA GLN A 73 -20.76 -11.75 -23.34
C GLN A 73 -20.59 -10.59 -24.33
N ALA A 74 -21.03 -10.77 -25.58
CA ALA A 74 -20.91 -9.72 -26.61
C ALA A 74 -21.68 -8.44 -26.25
N THR A 75 -22.85 -8.57 -25.62
CA THR A 75 -23.62 -7.45 -25.11
C THR A 75 -22.96 -6.84 -23.88
N PHE A 76 -22.47 -7.69 -22.97
CA PHE A 76 -21.77 -7.27 -21.75
C PHE A 76 -20.53 -6.43 -22.07
N ASP A 77 -19.74 -6.82 -23.08
CA ASP A 77 -18.56 -6.07 -23.51
C ASP A 77 -18.89 -4.64 -24.00
N LYS A 78 -20.09 -4.43 -24.56
CA LYS A 78 -20.54 -3.11 -25.02
C LYS A 78 -20.97 -2.20 -23.87
N ILE A 79 -21.54 -2.78 -22.82
CA ILE A 79 -21.96 -2.01 -21.64
C ILE A 79 -20.87 -1.92 -20.56
N TRP A 80 -19.80 -2.73 -20.68
CA TRP A 80 -18.73 -2.81 -19.69
C TRP A 80 -18.10 -1.47 -19.30
N PRO A 81 -17.82 -0.53 -20.23
CA PRO A 81 -17.28 0.78 -19.83
C PRO A 81 -18.17 1.53 -18.83
N TYR A 82 -19.48 1.43 -18.99
CA TYR A 82 -20.47 2.07 -18.13
C TYR A 82 -20.67 1.31 -16.80
N VAL A 83 -20.52 -0.01 -16.85
CA VAL A 83 -20.50 -0.88 -15.66
C VAL A 83 -19.25 -0.62 -14.81
N ASP A 84 -18.08 -0.45 -15.44
CA ASP A 84 -16.81 -0.18 -14.77
C ASP A 84 -16.86 1.18 -14.04
N ASP A 85 -17.44 2.20 -14.68
CA ASP A 85 -17.65 3.52 -14.05
C ASP A 85 -18.55 3.44 -12.81
N TYR A 86 -19.65 2.69 -12.87
CA TYR A 86 -20.51 2.47 -11.69
C TYR A 86 -19.76 1.78 -10.55
N ARG A 87 -18.99 0.74 -10.87
CA ARG A 87 -18.18 0.03 -9.87
C ARG A 87 -17.12 0.96 -9.26
N ARG A 88 -16.43 1.79 -10.05
CA ARG A 88 -15.47 2.77 -9.53
C ARG A 88 -16.12 3.79 -8.58
N LEU A 89 -17.33 4.25 -8.90
CA LEU A 89 -18.09 5.15 -8.01
C LEU A 89 -18.52 4.47 -6.71
N GLN A 90 -18.90 3.19 -6.77
CA GLN A 90 -19.16 2.39 -5.56
C GLN A 90 -17.87 2.21 -4.74
N TYR A 91 -16.74 1.86 -5.35
CA TYR A 91 -15.46 1.72 -4.67
C TYR A 91 -14.97 3.01 -4.01
N LYS A 92 -15.17 4.19 -4.63
CA LYS A 92 -14.87 5.48 -4.00
C LYS A 92 -15.71 5.75 -2.74
N ARG A 93 -16.95 5.25 -2.69
CA ARG A 93 -17.80 5.35 -1.49
C ARG A 93 -17.38 4.39 -0.38
N PHE A 94 -16.60 3.36 -0.71
CA PHE A 94 -16.01 2.41 0.24
C PHE A 94 -14.50 2.58 0.35
N GLU A 95 -13.96 3.79 0.15
CA GLU A 95 -12.60 4.08 0.62
C GLU A 95 -12.57 3.81 2.12
N ILE A 96 -12.09 2.63 2.48
CA ILE A 96 -11.82 2.25 3.87
C ILE A 96 -10.90 3.35 4.37
N PRO A 97 -11.31 4.15 5.37
CA PRO A 97 -10.43 5.16 5.93
C PRO A 97 -9.12 4.48 6.25
N SER A 98 -8.01 5.02 5.74
CA SER A 98 -6.69 4.52 6.15
C SER A 98 -6.68 4.53 7.68
N PRO A 99 -6.29 3.42 8.32
CA PRO A 99 -6.19 3.40 9.77
C PRO A 99 -5.32 4.59 10.20
N PRO A 100 -5.66 5.26 11.31
CA PRO A 100 -4.88 6.40 11.80
C PRO A 100 -3.42 5.96 11.97
N GLU A 101 -2.49 6.86 11.67
CA GLU A 101 -1.07 6.56 11.87
C GLU A 101 -0.83 6.22 13.35
N PRO A 102 -0.02 5.18 13.66
CA PRO A 102 0.32 4.88 15.04
C PRO A 102 0.99 6.08 15.73
N PRO A 103 0.72 6.33 17.02
CA PRO A 103 1.31 7.45 17.75
C PRO A 103 2.84 7.33 17.78
N LEU A 104 3.53 8.48 17.72
CA LEU A 104 4.98 8.54 17.86
C LEU A 104 5.41 8.15 19.28
N VAL A 105 6.57 7.51 19.38
CA VAL A 105 7.23 7.18 20.64
C VAL A 105 8.37 8.17 20.84
N GLU A 106 8.36 8.89 21.96
CA GLU A 106 9.41 9.84 22.29
C GLU A 106 10.72 9.13 22.69
N PRO A 107 11.89 9.58 22.20
CA PRO A 107 13.18 9.15 22.74
C PRO A 107 13.32 9.47 24.23
N HIS A 108 14.07 8.68 25.00
CA HIS A 108 14.38 8.99 26.40
C HIS A 108 15.08 10.35 26.56
N GLN A 109 15.80 10.80 25.54
CA GLN A 109 16.45 12.12 25.47
C GLN A 109 15.52 13.24 24.96
N GLY A 110 14.25 12.94 24.69
CA GLY A 110 13.22 13.85 24.19
C GLY A 110 13.20 14.02 22.67
N PHE A 111 12.10 14.50 22.09
CA PHE A 111 11.98 14.69 20.63
C PHE A 111 13.05 15.62 20.04
N ALA A 112 13.48 16.65 20.78
CA ALA A 112 14.51 17.59 20.33
C ALA A 112 15.90 16.94 20.16
N SER A 113 16.11 15.73 20.67
CA SER A 113 17.37 14.99 20.52
C SER A 113 17.51 14.31 19.17
N LEU A 114 16.43 14.13 18.40
CA LEU A 114 16.39 13.35 17.17
C LEU A 114 15.70 14.13 16.05
N ASP A 115 16.24 14.08 14.85
CA ASP A 115 15.65 14.76 13.70
C ASP A 115 14.26 14.22 13.38
N GLU A 116 13.32 15.12 13.04
CA GLU A 116 11.90 14.78 12.81
C GLU A 116 11.74 13.73 11.71
N SER A 117 12.63 13.72 10.71
CA SER A 117 12.60 12.73 9.64
C SER A 117 12.79 11.29 10.14
N LEU A 118 13.37 11.10 11.32
CA LEU A 118 13.64 9.79 11.93
C LEU A 118 12.60 9.37 12.97
N TRP A 119 11.66 10.23 13.38
CA TRP A 119 10.70 9.91 14.44
C TRP A 119 9.83 8.70 14.11
N LYS A 120 9.37 8.56 12.86
CA LYS A 120 8.55 7.40 12.43
C LYS A 120 9.34 6.09 12.49
N ALA A 121 10.59 6.12 12.03
CA ALA A 121 11.51 4.97 12.05
C ALA A 121 11.83 4.55 13.50
N TYR A 122 12.23 5.51 14.33
CA TYR A 122 12.47 5.29 15.76
C TYR A 122 11.24 4.68 16.45
N SER A 123 10.06 5.27 16.24
CA SER A 123 8.81 4.80 16.83
C SER A 123 8.42 3.40 16.38
N LEU A 124 8.71 3.03 15.13
CA LEU A 124 8.51 1.67 14.63
C LEU A 124 9.37 0.68 15.42
N GLY A 125 10.66 0.94 15.56
CA GLY A 125 11.57 0.04 16.29
C GLY A 125 11.19 -0.10 17.77
N ARG A 126 10.80 0.99 18.44
CA ARG A 126 10.30 0.95 19.82
C ARG A 126 9.02 0.12 19.95
N ARG A 127 8.08 0.22 19.01
CA ARG A 127 6.86 -0.61 18.99
C ARG A 127 7.14 -2.08 18.66
N MET A 128 8.24 -2.37 17.97
CA MET A 128 8.72 -3.74 17.75
C MET A 128 9.40 -4.35 18.99
N GLY A 129 9.60 -3.56 20.05
CA GLY A 129 10.19 -3.99 21.32
C GLY A 129 11.70 -3.77 21.43
N LEU A 130 12.34 -3.12 20.45
CA LEU A 130 13.77 -2.78 20.53
C LEU A 130 14.00 -1.70 21.57
N SER A 131 14.98 -1.83 22.46
CA SER A 131 15.24 -0.87 23.56
C SER A 131 15.83 0.45 23.03
N ASP A 132 15.58 1.55 23.74
CA ASP A 132 16.20 2.84 23.41
C ASP A 132 17.62 2.90 23.98
N LEU A 133 18.63 3.05 23.12
CA LEU A 133 20.03 3.21 23.51
C LEU A 133 20.54 4.65 23.35
N GLY A 134 19.68 5.56 22.89
CA GLY A 134 19.98 6.97 22.69
C GLY A 134 19.98 7.41 21.23
N THR A 135 19.89 8.73 21.08
CA THR A 135 19.82 9.46 19.81
C THR A 135 21.05 10.35 19.67
N TYR A 136 21.37 11.14 20.71
CA TYR A 136 22.50 12.07 20.72
C TYR A 136 23.58 11.66 21.72
N ASN A 137 24.82 11.54 21.24
CA ASN A 137 26.00 11.32 22.08
C ASN A 137 27.18 12.18 21.59
N PRO A 138 27.50 13.30 22.27
CA PRO A 138 28.59 14.19 21.87
C PRO A 138 29.99 13.54 21.93
N ALA A 139 30.15 12.47 22.71
CA ALA A 139 31.41 11.73 22.82
C ALA A 139 31.57 10.63 21.75
N SER A 140 30.53 10.37 20.94
CA SER A 140 30.56 9.29 19.97
C SER A 140 31.44 9.63 18.76
N THR A 141 32.48 8.83 18.53
CA THR A 141 33.44 9.02 17.45
C THR A 141 33.52 7.79 16.53
N LEU A 142 33.81 8.03 15.26
CA LEU A 142 34.17 6.99 14.30
C LEU A 142 35.56 6.42 14.63
N PRO A 143 35.94 5.23 14.12
CA PRO A 143 37.29 4.68 14.30
C PRO A 143 38.43 5.60 13.84
N SER A 144 38.14 6.54 12.93
CA SER A 144 39.07 7.59 12.49
C SER A 144 39.29 8.71 13.50
N GLY A 145 38.54 8.73 14.62
CA GLY A 145 38.50 9.82 15.60
C GLY A 145 37.58 10.97 15.23
N ALA A 146 36.97 10.96 14.03
CA ALA A 146 36.02 11.98 13.61
C ALA A 146 34.68 11.86 14.38
N PRO A 147 33.93 12.96 14.56
CA PRO A 147 32.58 12.92 15.14
C PRO A 147 31.67 11.94 14.38
N SER A 148 30.97 11.07 15.09
CA SER A 148 29.91 10.23 14.51
C SER A 148 28.66 11.06 14.19
N ASP A 149 27.75 10.51 13.40
CA ASP A 149 26.41 11.06 13.16
C ASP A 149 25.56 11.27 14.42
N HIS A 150 25.81 10.51 15.50
CA HIS A 150 25.24 10.74 16.83
C HIS A 150 25.76 12.00 17.54
N SER A 151 26.89 12.55 17.10
CA SER A 151 27.60 13.63 17.82
C SER A 151 27.43 15.01 17.19
N VAL A 152 26.82 15.11 16.01
CA VAL A 152 26.70 16.36 15.24
C VAL A 152 25.50 17.19 15.70
N GLY A 153 25.51 17.61 16.97
CA GLY A 153 24.50 18.49 17.61
C GLY A 153 23.07 17.94 17.67
N PRO A 154 22.23 18.40 18.61
CA PRO A 154 20.80 18.16 18.53
C PRO A 154 20.16 19.05 17.43
N PRO A 155 19.24 18.52 16.60
CA PRO A 155 18.84 17.12 16.58
C PRO A 155 19.91 16.21 15.95
N ALA A 156 20.14 15.04 16.57
CA ALA A 156 20.99 14.03 15.97
C ALA A 156 20.31 13.48 14.71
N PHE A 157 21.12 13.14 13.71
CA PHE A 157 20.67 12.54 12.45
C PHE A 157 20.77 11.01 12.46
N ALA A 158 20.86 10.42 13.65
CA ALA A 158 20.90 8.97 13.85
C ALA A 158 20.32 8.57 15.20
N PHE A 159 20.00 7.29 15.34
CA PHE A 159 19.60 6.67 16.60
C PHE A 159 20.04 5.21 16.65
N ASP A 160 20.22 4.70 17.88
CA ASP A 160 20.50 3.31 18.15
C ASP A 160 19.35 2.66 18.92
N LEU A 161 18.93 1.48 18.46
CA LEU A 161 17.94 0.67 19.17
C LEU A 161 18.52 -0.70 19.52
N GLY A 162 18.49 -1.03 20.80
CA GLY A 162 19.06 -2.26 21.34
C GLY A 162 18.21 -3.48 20.99
N ILE A 163 18.91 -4.59 20.76
CA ILE A 163 18.32 -5.91 20.50
C ILE A 163 18.76 -6.86 21.60
N GLU A 164 17.88 -7.76 22.04
CA GLU A 164 18.26 -8.85 22.93
C GLU A 164 17.68 -10.17 22.39
N PRO A 165 18.46 -11.27 22.36
CA PRO A 165 19.91 -11.35 22.63
C PRO A 165 20.78 -10.63 21.57
N ASP A 166 22.03 -10.33 21.94
CA ASP A 166 23.07 -9.65 21.15
C ASP A 166 23.63 -10.53 20.00
N THR A 167 22.75 -11.00 19.12
CA THR A 167 23.09 -11.92 18.04
C THR A 167 23.21 -11.24 16.67
N GLY A 168 23.29 -9.90 16.65
CA GLY A 168 23.38 -9.10 15.42
C GLY A 168 22.26 -9.45 14.43
N PHE A 169 22.65 -9.71 13.18
CA PHE A 169 21.70 -10.01 12.09
C PHE A 169 20.92 -11.32 12.27
N GLN A 170 21.30 -12.17 13.23
CA GLN A 170 20.53 -13.36 13.58
C GLN A 170 19.37 -13.04 14.53
N ASN A 171 19.34 -11.86 15.15
CA ASN A 171 18.20 -11.45 15.99
C ASN A 171 16.98 -11.18 15.08
N PRO A 172 15.85 -11.89 15.26
CA PRO A 172 14.73 -11.82 14.33
C PRO A 172 14.03 -10.45 14.34
N VAL A 173 13.92 -9.80 15.50
CA VAL A 173 13.29 -8.48 15.62
C VAL A 173 14.20 -7.41 15.03
N GLY A 174 15.49 -7.46 15.38
CA GLY A 174 16.49 -6.57 14.79
C GLY A 174 16.53 -6.68 13.27
N ARG A 175 16.54 -7.90 12.73
CA ARG A 175 16.54 -8.13 11.28
C ARG A 175 15.27 -7.61 10.61
N ALA A 176 14.10 -7.87 11.18
CA ALA A 176 12.84 -7.36 10.63
C ALA A 176 12.81 -5.81 10.61
N PHE A 177 13.34 -5.17 11.66
CA PHE A 177 13.45 -3.72 11.69
C PHE A 177 14.47 -3.21 10.66
N PHE A 178 15.64 -3.84 10.56
CA PHE A 178 16.66 -3.53 9.54
C PHE A 178 16.06 -3.59 8.13
N GLU A 179 15.34 -4.68 7.81
CA GLU A 179 14.69 -4.86 6.51
C GLU A 179 13.63 -3.80 6.24
N ALA A 180 12.87 -3.38 7.25
CA ALA A 180 11.91 -2.28 7.13
C ALA A 180 12.58 -0.92 6.87
N MET A 181 13.83 -0.74 7.31
CA MET A 181 14.59 0.50 7.14
C MET A 181 15.34 0.59 5.80
N VAL A 182 15.51 -0.53 5.09
CA VAL A 182 16.10 -0.55 3.74
C VAL A 182 15.26 0.31 2.81
N GLY A 183 15.87 1.36 2.26
CA GLY A 183 15.19 2.30 1.35
C GLY A 183 14.43 3.44 2.04
N SER A 184 14.34 3.46 3.37
CA SER A 184 13.58 4.48 4.10
C SER A 184 14.44 5.43 4.93
N CYS A 185 15.75 5.22 4.98
CA CYS A 185 16.72 6.02 5.72
C CYS A 185 17.98 6.28 4.86
N GLY A 186 18.96 7.02 5.38
CA GLY A 186 20.24 7.22 4.70
C GLY A 186 21.14 6.00 4.75
N TYR A 187 21.21 5.36 5.92
CA TYR A 187 21.77 4.02 6.06
C TYR A 187 21.30 3.33 7.35
N VAL A 188 21.35 2.00 7.34
CA VAL A 188 21.02 1.16 8.49
C VAL A 188 22.07 0.06 8.64
N ILE A 189 22.47 -0.24 9.88
CA ILE A 189 23.49 -1.23 10.23
C ILE A 189 22.93 -2.17 11.30
N LEU A 190 23.15 -3.47 11.12
CA LEU A 190 22.88 -4.50 12.12
C LEU A 190 23.90 -5.64 11.98
N GLY A 191 24.66 -5.89 13.05
CA GLY A 191 25.72 -6.89 13.06
C GLY A 191 26.74 -6.65 11.96
N ASP A 192 26.87 -7.62 11.06
CA ASP A 192 27.77 -7.60 9.91
C ASP A 192 27.07 -7.14 8.61
N ARG A 193 25.91 -6.48 8.70
CA ARG A 193 25.12 -6.02 7.55
C ARG A 193 24.92 -4.51 7.57
N ILE A 194 25.04 -3.91 6.40
CA ILE A 194 24.72 -2.50 6.14
C ILE A 194 23.94 -2.36 4.84
N TRP A 195 22.95 -1.50 4.85
CA TRP A 195 22.38 -0.92 3.64
C TRP A 195 22.54 0.60 3.69
N SER A 196 22.84 1.23 2.55
CA SER A 196 22.94 2.68 2.47
C SER A 196 22.42 3.21 1.14
N GLN A 197 21.78 4.37 1.17
CA GLN A 197 21.21 5.02 -0.02
C GLN A 197 22.28 5.34 -1.07
N ALA A 198 23.46 5.81 -0.65
CA ALA A 198 24.58 6.11 -1.55
C ALA A 198 25.07 4.89 -2.35
N ARG A 199 24.77 3.67 -1.89
CA ARG A 199 25.14 2.40 -2.53
C ARG A 199 23.92 1.51 -2.75
N ALA A 200 22.75 2.11 -2.97
CA ALA A 200 21.49 1.38 -3.07
C ALA A 200 21.49 0.33 -4.19
N SER A 201 22.19 0.58 -5.30
CA SER A 201 22.34 -0.37 -6.42
C SER A 201 23.06 -1.66 -6.05
N GLU A 202 23.84 -1.66 -4.97
CA GLU A 202 24.55 -2.84 -4.48
C GLU A 202 23.73 -3.65 -3.46
N GLY A 203 22.58 -3.13 -3.02
CA GLY A 203 21.74 -3.78 -2.03
C GLY A 203 22.37 -3.83 -0.63
N VAL A 204 22.02 -4.87 0.13
CA VAL A 204 22.57 -5.11 1.47
C VAL A 204 23.98 -5.69 1.34
N ARG A 205 24.94 -5.11 2.05
CA ARG A 205 26.36 -5.46 1.99
C ARG A 205 26.90 -5.86 3.35
N THR A 206 28.07 -6.49 3.34
CA THR A 206 28.83 -6.75 4.57
C THR A 206 29.34 -5.45 5.18
N TYR A 207 29.13 -5.28 6.48
CA TYR A 207 29.68 -4.19 7.28
C TYR A 207 30.91 -4.69 8.06
N THR A 208 32.04 -3.99 7.93
CA THR A 208 33.32 -4.39 8.54
C THR A 208 33.77 -3.45 9.66
N GLY A 209 32.95 -2.47 10.05
CA GLY A 209 33.30 -1.47 11.07
C GLY A 209 33.18 -1.96 12.52
N GLY A 210 32.62 -3.16 12.75
CA GLY A 210 32.39 -3.72 14.09
C GLY A 210 31.25 -3.05 14.86
N GLY A 211 31.04 -3.42 16.14
CA GLY A 211 30.23 -2.64 17.09
C GLY A 211 28.70 -2.87 17.12
N HIS A 212 28.09 -3.54 16.14
CA HIS A 212 26.61 -3.57 16.00
C HIS A 212 25.95 -4.93 16.31
N LEU A 213 26.54 -5.75 17.19
CA LEU A 213 25.97 -7.06 17.54
C LEU A 213 24.76 -6.95 18.48
N ASN A 214 24.66 -5.85 19.23
CA ASN A 214 23.68 -5.62 20.28
C ASN A 214 22.66 -4.52 19.96
N HIS A 215 22.74 -3.90 18.77
CA HIS A 215 21.80 -2.86 18.36
C HIS A 215 21.65 -2.74 16.85
N VAL A 216 20.55 -2.13 16.42
CA VAL A 216 20.38 -1.60 15.07
C VAL A 216 20.67 -0.10 15.11
N HIS A 217 21.58 0.34 14.25
CA HIS A 217 21.89 1.75 14.05
C HIS A 217 21.19 2.25 12.79
N CYS A 218 20.51 3.41 12.86
CA CYS A 218 19.81 4.02 11.73
C CYS A 218 20.16 5.50 11.62
N SER A 219 20.59 5.92 10.43
CA SER A 219 20.91 7.31 10.10
C SER A 219 19.98 7.85 9.04
N GLY A 220 19.60 9.12 9.18
CA GLY A 220 18.82 9.88 8.20
C GLY A 220 19.61 10.24 6.95
N ASN A 221 18.90 10.79 5.97
CA ASN A 221 19.51 11.41 4.79
C ASN A 221 19.96 12.83 5.14
N ARG A 222 21.22 13.15 4.86
CA ARG A 222 21.73 14.53 4.87
C ARG A 222 21.79 15.07 3.44
#